data_AF-A0A358FZ16-F1
#
_entry.id   AF-A0A358FZ16-F1
#
_cell.length_a   1.000
_cell.length_b   1.000
_cell.length_c   1.000
_cell.angle_alpha   90.00
_cell.angle_beta   90.00
_cell.angle_gamma   90.00
#
_symmetry.space_group_name_H-M   'P 1'
#
loop_
_entity.id
_entity.type
_entity.pdbx_description
1 polymer ?
#
loop_
_entity_poly.entity_id
_entity_poly.type
_entity_poly.pdbx_seq_one_letter_code
_entity_poly.pdbx_strand_id
1 'polypeptide(L)'
;MSMPYYVAPEQAMTDRADFARKGIAKGRALVALRYTDGIVLVAENTSQSLRKVSEIYDRVAFAGVGKYNEFDQLRVAGIRSA
;
A
#
# COMPACT_ATOMS: atom_id res chain seq x y z
N MET A 1 -16.60 -20.92 -10.52
CA MET A 1 -17.95 -20.38 -10.30
C MET A 1 -17.96 -18.95 -10.81
N SER A 2 -18.54 -18.67 -11.97
CA SER A 2 -18.68 -17.29 -12.45
C SER A 2 -19.77 -16.61 -11.63
N MET A 3 -19.40 -15.63 -10.80
CA MET A 3 -20.41 -14.77 -10.19
C MET A 3 -21.11 -14.00 -11.33
N PRO A 4 -22.46 -14.03 -11.42
CA PRO A 4 -23.16 -13.15 -12.34
C PRO A 4 -22.87 -11.72 -11.88
N TYR A 5 -22.22 -10.93 -12.74
CA TYR A 5 -22.07 -9.51 -12.50
C TYR A 5 -23.48 -8.91 -12.54
N TYR A 6 -24.01 -8.47 -11.39
CA TYR A 6 -25.29 -7.77 -11.29
C TYR A 6 -25.24 -6.33 -11.87
N VAL A 7 -24.11 -5.96 -12.45
CA VAL A 7 -23.78 -4.63 -12.97
C VAL A 7 -22.91 -4.79 -14.21
N ALA A 8 -22.86 -3.75 -15.06
CA ALA A 8 -21.96 -3.74 -16.21
C ALA A 8 -20.48 -3.86 -15.75
N PRO A 9 -19.60 -4.50 -16.55
CA PRO A 9 -18.18 -4.63 -16.24
C PRO A 9 -17.50 -3.29 -15.91
N GLU A 10 -17.86 -2.23 -16.63
CA GLU A 10 -17.35 -0.87 -16.43
C GLU A 10 -17.75 -0.35 -15.04
N GLN A 11 -19.01 -0.57 -14.64
CA GLN A 11 -19.50 -0.19 -13.32
C GLN A 11 -18.76 -0.97 -12.22
N ALA A 12 -18.55 -2.28 -12.41
CA ALA A 12 -17.80 -3.09 -11.46
C ALA A 12 -16.35 -2.60 -11.26
N MET A 13 -15.70 -2.11 -12.32
CA MET A 13 -14.37 -1.51 -12.23
C MET A 13 -14.40 -0.17 -11.48
N THR A 14 -15.37 0.69 -11.79
CA THR A 14 -15.57 1.96 -11.08
C THR A 14 -15.80 1.74 -9.59
N ASP A 15 -16.67 0.80 -9.23
CA ASP A 15 -16.99 0.50 -7.83
C ASP A 15 -15.76 -0.01 -7.07
N ARG A 16 -14.96 -0.88 -7.69
CA ARG A 16 -13.69 -1.37 -7.10
C ARG A 16 -12.68 -0.23 -6.92
N ALA A 17 -12.53 0.64 -7.91
CA ALA A 17 -11.64 1.79 -7.82
C ALA A 17 -12.08 2.75 -6.71
N ASP A 18 -13.38 3.02 -6.60
CA ASP A 18 -13.94 3.88 -5.57
C ASP A 18 -13.79 3.27 -4.17
N PHE A 19 -14.00 1.97 -4.04
CA PHE A 19 -13.76 1.24 -2.79
C PHE A 19 -12.30 1.37 -2.34
N ALA A 20 -11.35 1.12 -3.25
CA ALA A 20 -9.92 1.26 -2.95
C ALA A 20 -9.55 2.69 -2.58
N ARG A 21 -10.01 3.69 -3.37
CA ARG A 21 -9.74 5.11 -3.12
C ARG A 21 -10.25 5.55 -1.75
N LYS A 22 -11.50 5.20 -1.41
CA LYS A 22 -12.11 5.51 -0.11
C LYS A 22 -11.39 4.80 1.03
N GLY A 23 -10.92 3.57 0.82
CA GLY A 23 -10.12 2.82 1.80
C GLY A 23 -8.78 3.52 2.09
N ILE A 24 -8.06 3.93 1.04
CA ILE A 24 -6.77 4.62 1.16
C ILE A 24 -6.95 6.00 1.81
N ALA A 25 -7.97 6.76 1.39
CA ALA A 25 -8.21 8.12 1.90
C ALA A 25 -8.51 8.19 3.41
N LYS A 26 -9.00 7.10 4.01
CA LYS A 26 -9.24 7.00 5.46
C LYS A 26 -7.96 6.67 6.26
N GLY A 27 -6.90 6.21 5.59
CA GLY A 27 -5.66 5.80 6.23
C GLY A 27 -4.81 6.98 6.67
N ARG A 28 -3.86 6.70 7.58
CA ARG A 28 -2.84 7.68 7.98
C ARG A 28 -1.86 7.95 6.84
N ALA A 29 -1.42 9.20 6.76
CA ALA A 29 -0.57 9.67 5.68
C ALA A 29 0.85 9.05 5.73
N LEU A 30 1.53 9.14 4.59
CA LEU A 30 2.94 8.82 4.42
C LEU A 30 3.51 9.74 3.35
N VAL A 31 4.74 10.21 3.55
CA VAL A 31 5.47 11.02 2.59
C VAL A 31 6.82 10.36 2.32
N ALA A 32 7.21 10.37 1.04
CA ALA A 32 8.54 10.02 0.59
C ALA A 32 9.14 11.23 -0.12
N LEU A 33 10.37 11.59 0.23
CA LEU A 33 11.05 12.73 -0.38
C LEU A 33 12.54 12.42 -0.58
N ARG A 34 13.09 12.95 -1.68
CA ARG A 34 14.50 12.86 -2.00
C ARG A 34 15.25 14.02 -1.36
N TYR A 35 16.44 13.76 -0.85
CA TYR A 35 17.39 14.76 -0.38
C TYR A 35 18.79 14.43 -0.91
N THR A 36 19.79 15.25 -0.56
CA THR A 36 21.15 15.16 -1.10
C THR A 36 21.74 13.75 -0.95
N ASP A 37 21.54 13.11 0.19
CA ASP A 37 22.18 11.82 0.51
C ASP A 37 21.24 10.61 0.33
N GLY A 38 20.03 10.81 -0.19
CA GLY A 38 19.13 9.69 -0.50
C GLY A 38 17.65 10.01 -0.44
N ILE A 39 16.88 9.12 0.19
CA ILE A 39 15.41 9.21 0.33
C ILE A 39 15.08 9.14 1.82
N VAL A 40 14.14 9.97 2.27
CA VAL A 40 13.52 9.84 3.60
C VAL A 40 12.05 9.46 3.45
N LEU A 41 11.63 8.52 4.28
CA LEU A 41 10.27 8.00 4.36
C LEU A 41 9.70 8.37 5.73
N VAL A 42 8.62 9.15 5.75
CA VAL A 42 7.95 9.61 6.97
C VAL A 42 6.53 9.09 6.97
N ALA A 43 6.19 8.24 7.93
CA ALA A 43 4.87 7.63 8.04
C ALA A 43 4.23 7.99 9.38
N GLU A 44 3.02 8.51 9.33
CA GLU A 44 2.21 8.65 10.54
C GLU A 44 1.75 7.24 10.98
N ASN A 45 2.19 6.83 12.17
CA ASN A 45 1.94 5.49 12.70
C ASN A 45 1.87 5.50 14.24
N THR A 46 0.76 5.04 14.80
CA THR A 46 0.61 4.88 16.25
C THR A 46 1.18 3.57 16.77
N SER A 47 1.36 2.58 15.89
CA SER A 47 1.89 1.28 16.29
C SER A 47 3.41 1.27 16.28
N GLN A 48 4.01 0.63 17.27
CA GLN A 48 5.45 0.35 17.31
C GLN A 48 5.81 -1.03 16.71
N SER A 49 4.83 -1.93 16.60
CA SER A 49 5.01 -3.30 16.08
C SER A 49 4.62 -3.43 14.61
N LEU A 50 3.56 -2.75 14.17
CA LEU A 50 3.06 -2.79 12.80
C LEU A 50 3.74 -1.68 12.00
N ARG A 51 4.71 -2.05 11.16
CA ARG A 51 5.55 -1.10 10.42
C ARG A 51 4.98 -0.80 9.04
N LYS A 52 4.87 0.49 8.70
CA LYS A 52 4.46 0.98 7.36
C LYS A 52 5.64 1.15 6.40
N VAL A 53 6.86 1.14 6.92
CA VAL A 53 8.12 1.35 6.20
C VAL A 53 9.05 0.18 6.52
N SER A 54 9.71 -0.36 5.50
CA SER A 54 10.64 -1.49 5.62
C SER A 54 11.67 -1.45 4.52
N GLU A 55 12.87 -1.93 4.80
CA GLU A 55 13.82 -2.34 3.77
C GLU A 55 13.29 -3.59 3.04
N ILE A 56 13.56 -3.68 1.74
CA ILE A 56 13.31 -4.89 0.94
C ILE A 56 14.56 -5.39 0.21
N TYR A 57 15.59 -4.55 0.04
CA TYR A 57 16.91 -4.92 -0.48
C TYR A 57 17.95 -3.83 -0.14
N ASP A 58 19.23 -4.10 -0.39
CA ASP A 58 20.39 -3.23 -0.05
C ASP A 58 20.20 -1.74 -0.36
N ARG A 59 19.49 -1.42 -1.44
CA ARG A 59 19.22 -0.04 -1.89
C ARG A 59 17.76 0.22 -2.22
N VAL A 60 16.85 -0.61 -1.68
CA VAL A 60 15.43 -0.54 -1.97
C VAL A 60 14.62 -0.62 -0.69
N ALA A 61 13.79 0.39 -0.46
CA ALA A 61 12.85 0.44 0.66
C ALA A 61 11.41 0.42 0.14
N PHE A 62 10.52 -0.17 0.93
CA PHE A 62 9.09 -0.23 0.71
C PHE A 62 8.36 0.64 1.73
N ALA A 63 7.30 1.32 1.27
CA ALA A 63 6.41 2.10 2.10
C ALA A 63 4.96 1.88 1.65
N GLY A 64 4.06 1.60 2.60
CA GLY A 64 2.65 1.29 2.33
C GLY A 64 1.66 2.17 3.08
N VAL A 65 0.55 2.49 2.42
CA VAL A 65 -0.64 3.12 3.01
C VAL A 65 -1.90 2.35 2.63
N GLY A 66 -3.00 2.58 3.36
CA GLY A 66 -4.22 1.78 3.23
C GLY A 66 -4.25 0.64 4.24
N LYS A 67 -4.73 -0.53 3.82
CA LYS A 67 -4.99 -1.65 4.72
C LYS A 67 -3.71 -2.44 5.00
N TYR A 68 -3.35 -2.55 6.29
CA TYR A 68 -2.06 -3.08 6.73
C TYR A 68 -1.73 -4.46 6.17
N ASN A 69 -2.64 -5.42 6.31
CA ASN A 69 -2.40 -6.80 5.90
C ASN A 69 -2.17 -6.92 4.38
N GLU A 70 -2.77 -6.06 3.56
CA GLU A 70 -2.60 -6.09 2.10
C GLU A 70 -1.22 -5.59 1.70
N PHE A 71 -0.78 -4.43 2.20
CA PHE A 71 0.56 -3.95 1.86
C PHE A 71 1.68 -4.72 2.56
N ASP A 72 1.41 -5.34 3.72
CA ASP A 72 2.40 -6.21 4.37
C ASP A 72 2.62 -7.50 3.57
N GLN A 73 1.57 -8.06 2.96
CA GLN A 73 1.70 -9.16 2.00
C GLN A 73 2.54 -8.75 0.78
N LEU A 74 2.29 -7.56 0.23
CA LEU A 74 3.08 -7.02 -0.89
C LEU A 74 4.56 -6.82 -0.50
N ARG A 75 4.82 -6.33 0.72
CA ARG A 75 6.17 -6.17 1.26
C ARG A 75 6.89 -7.52 1.36
N VAL A 76 6.24 -8.53 1.94
CA VAL A 76 6.81 -9.88 2.08
C VAL A 76 7.08 -10.49 0.70
N ALA A 77 6.19 -10.29 -0.28
CA ALA A 77 6.42 -10.71 -1.65
C ALA A 77 7.65 -10.01 -2.25
N GLY A 78 7.78 -8.69 -2.05
CA GLY A 78 8.94 -7.91 -2.48
C GLY A 78 10.26 -8.43 -1.91
N ILE A 79 10.30 -8.75 -0.62
CA ILE A 79 11.50 -9.33 0.03
C ILE A 79 11.86 -10.69 -0.55
N ARG A 80 10.87 -11.53 -0.86
CA ARG A 80 11.11 -12.88 -1.39
C ARG A 80 11.54 -12.90 -2.85
N SER A 81 11.22 -11.84 -3.59
CA SER A 81 11.50 -11.72 -5.03
C SER A 81 12.74 -10.88 -5.35
N ALA A 82 13.38 -10.28 -4.34
CA ALA A 82 14.57 -9.45 -4.48
C ALA A 82 15.85 -10.28 -4.32
#